data_AF-A0A1Z4QPD0-F1
#
_entry.id   AF-A0A1Z4QPD0-F1
#
_cell.length_a   1.000
_cell.length_b   1.000
_cell.length_c   1.000
_cell.angle_alpha   90.00
_cell.angle_beta   90.00
_cell.angle_gamma   90.00
#
_symmetry.space_group_name_H-M   'P 1'
#
loop_
_entity.id
_entity.type
_entity.pdbx_description
1 polymer ?
#
loop_
_entity_poly.entity_id
_entity_poly.type
_entity_poly.pdbx_seq_one_letter_code
_entity_poly.pdbx_strand_id
1 'polypeptide(L)'
;MKNITKWLLGLAIVPAGLVLASSQAKAGLVVSEWFFGRWDCNIDGRPAQMQWKVVDDSQTTCDGNICSSTSGVRVAGWFSDNGSAWVPLKKRFSNRQGQDLGIRYLGREQDNWYLRYDSRTKVADGWTTWRGKRYPLQCRNKR
;
A
#
# COMPACT_ATOMS: atom_id res chain seq x y z
N MET A 1 40.48 69.39 -9.33
CA MET A 1 40.17 68.57 -8.14
C MET A 1 39.24 67.43 -8.56
N LYS A 2 39.73 66.18 -8.41
CA LYS A 2 39.05 64.88 -8.15
C LYS A 2 37.67 64.64 -8.83
N ASN A 3 37.60 63.78 -9.85
CA ASN A 3 37.44 62.30 -9.85
C ASN A 3 35.98 61.90 -10.17
N ILE A 4 35.73 61.50 -11.42
CA ILE A 4 34.48 60.86 -11.84
C ILE A 4 34.70 59.34 -11.75
N THR A 5 34.12 58.75 -10.72
CA THR A 5 34.17 57.31 -10.42
C THR A 5 33.33 56.55 -11.45
N LYS A 6 33.98 55.76 -12.32
CA LYS A 6 33.33 54.82 -13.22
C LYS A 6 32.77 53.65 -12.42
N TRP A 7 31.45 53.48 -12.43
CA TRP A 7 30.78 52.30 -11.90
C TRP A 7 31.00 51.10 -12.84
N LEU A 8 31.71 50.09 -12.34
CA LEU A 8 31.82 48.79 -12.99
C LEU A 8 30.56 47.97 -12.66
N LEU A 9 29.77 47.67 -13.69
CA LEU A 9 28.68 46.69 -13.64
C LEU A 9 29.28 45.30 -13.38
N GLY A 10 29.16 44.81 -12.15
CA GLY A 10 29.45 43.42 -11.81
C GLY A 10 28.39 42.51 -12.41
N LEU A 11 28.79 41.65 -13.34
CA LEU A 11 27.98 40.52 -13.81
C LEU A 11 27.75 39.56 -12.63
N ALA A 12 26.53 39.53 -12.10
CA ALA A 12 26.10 38.47 -11.19
C ALA A 12 25.83 37.20 -12.01
N ILE A 13 26.75 36.24 -11.94
CA ILE A 13 26.55 34.88 -12.45
C ILE A 13 25.59 34.19 -11.48
N VAL A 14 24.31 34.12 -11.83
CA VAL A 14 23.32 33.32 -11.09
C VAL A 14 23.61 31.85 -11.40
N PRO A 15 23.91 31.00 -10.41
CA PRO A 15 24.03 29.57 -10.65
C PRO A 15 22.63 29.04 -10.97
N ALA A 16 22.41 28.64 -12.22
CA ALA A 16 21.23 27.88 -12.61
C ALA A 16 21.31 26.51 -11.95
N GLY A 17 20.74 26.38 -10.74
CA GLY A 17 20.57 25.09 -10.09
C GLY A 17 19.70 24.20 -10.97
N LEU A 18 20.29 23.14 -11.51
CA LEU A 18 19.55 22.05 -12.15
C LEU A 18 18.64 21.42 -11.09
N VAL A 19 17.37 21.83 -11.08
CA VAL A 19 16.32 21.13 -10.37
C VAL A 19 16.11 19.82 -11.13
N LEU A 20 16.74 18.75 -10.64
CA LEU A 20 16.39 17.39 -11.05
C LEU A 20 14.95 17.14 -10.62
N ALA A 21 14.02 17.41 -11.52
CA ALA A 21 12.63 17.04 -11.35
C ALA A 21 12.56 15.52 -11.21
N SER A 22 12.40 15.03 -9.99
CA SER A 22 12.10 13.64 -9.73
C SER A 22 10.78 13.30 -10.41
N SER A 23 10.85 12.59 -11.53
CA SER A 23 9.70 12.04 -12.22
C SER A 23 8.99 11.07 -11.30
N GLN A 24 8.02 11.54 -10.52
CA GLN A 24 7.13 10.66 -9.76
C GLN A 24 6.32 9.87 -10.79
N ALA A 25 6.68 8.59 -10.97
CA ALA A 25 5.93 7.68 -11.83
C ALA A 25 4.47 7.65 -11.37
N LYS A 26 3.54 7.91 -12.29
CA LYS A 26 2.11 7.97 -11.99
C LYS A 26 1.65 6.62 -11.43
N ALA A 27 1.15 6.61 -10.20
CA ALA A 27 0.49 5.49 -9.51
C ALA A 27 -0.87 5.06 -10.14
N GLY A 28 -1.07 5.31 -11.43
CA GLY A 28 -2.37 5.25 -12.11
C GLY A 28 -2.79 3.89 -12.68
N LEU A 29 -2.02 2.81 -12.46
CA LEU A 29 -2.27 1.51 -13.10
C LEU A 29 -2.74 0.40 -12.16
N VAL A 30 -2.94 0.65 -10.87
CA VAL A 30 -3.57 -0.37 -10.02
C VAL A 30 -5.07 -0.34 -10.25
N VAL A 31 -5.53 -1.29 -11.06
CA VAL A 31 -6.96 -1.48 -11.30
C VAL A 31 -7.67 -1.66 -9.96
N SER A 32 -8.78 -0.93 -9.77
CA SER A 32 -9.59 -1.03 -8.56
C SER A 32 -10.09 -2.47 -8.39
N GLU A 33 -9.66 -3.13 -7.31
CA GLU A 33 -10.12 -4.46 -6.93
C GLU A 33 -11.26 -4.36 -5.90
N TRP A 34 -12.16 -5.35 -5.92
CA TRP A 34 -13.33 -5.39 -5.03
C TRP A 34 -12.96 -5.36 -3.54
N PHE A 35 -11.82 -5.98 -3.19
CA PHE A 35 -11.36 -6.13 -1.82
C PHE A 35 -10.69 -4.89 -1.24
N PHE A 36 -10.41 -3.86 -2.06
CA PHE A 36 -9.84 -2.63 -1.54
C PHE A 36 -10.80 -1.89 -0.59
N GLY A 37 -10.24 -1.09 0.32
CA GLY A 37 -11.00 -0.33 1.30
C GLY A 37 -10.91 -0.91 2.71
N ARG A 38 -11.74 -0.37 3.61
CA ARG A 38 -11.92 -0.86 4.97
C ARG A 38 -13.14 -1.77 5.03
N TRP A 39 -13.04 -2.82 5.82
CA TRP A 39 -14.06 -3.84 5.99
C TRP A 39 -14.33 -4.05 7.48
N ASP A 40 -15.61 -4.15 7.83
CA ASP A 40 -16.02 -4.74 9.10
C ASP A 40 -16.09 -6.24 8.93
N CYS A 41 -15.43 -6.97 9.81
CA CYS A 41 -15.38 -8.41 9.77
C CYS A 41 -15.90 -9.04 11.07
N ASN A 42 -16.26 -10.31 10.97
CA ASN A 42 -16.56 -11.18 12.08
C ASN A 42 -15.71 -12.45 11.93
N ILE A 43 -14.89 -12.75 12.95
CA ILE A 43 -14.10 -13.97 13.05
C ILE A 43 -14.62 -14.80 14.21
N ASP A 44 -15.21 -15.96 13.91
CA ASP A 44 -15.71 -16.87 14.95
C ASP A 44 -16.61 -16.16 15.99
N GLY A 45 -17.54 -15.32 15.52
CA GLY A 45 -18.45 -14.54 16.36
C GLY A 45 -17.87 -13.22 16.90
N ARG A 46 -16.57 -12.96 16.77
CA ARG A 46 -15.89 -11.78 17.34
C ARG A 46 -15.74 -10.66 16.31
N PRO A 47 -15.90 -9.39 16.71
CA PRO A 47 -15.72 -8.27 15.79
C PRO A 47 -14.25 -8.15 15.39
N ALA A 48 -14.02 -7.90 14.11
CA ALA A 48 -12.70 -7.71 13.53
C ALA A 48 -12.74 -6.64 12.44
N GLN A 49 -11.58 -6.18 12.01
CA GLN A 49 -11.46 -5.22 10.93
C GLN A 49 -10.41 -5.67 9.93
N MET A 50 -10.64 -5.37 8.66
CA MET A 50 -9.70 -5.63 7.58
C MET A 50 -9.53 -4.38 6.72
N GLN A 51 -8.31 -4.12 6.24
CA GLN A 51 -8.06 -3.04 5.30
C GLN A 51 -7.15 -3.50 4.18
N TRP A 52 -7.47 -3.13 2.95
CA TRP A 52 -6.61 -3.32 1.78
C TRP A 52 -6.41 -2.01 1.04
N LYS A 53 -5.17 -1.69 0.70
CA LYS A 53 -4.83 -0.50 -0.10
C LYS A 53 -3.56 -0.73 -0.92
N VAL A 54 -3.37 0.15 -1.90
CA VAL A 54 -2.09 0.30 -2.59
C VAL A 54 -1.16 1.11 -1.70
N VAL A 55 0.08 0.67 -1.55
CA VAL A 55 1.13 1.41 -0.86
C VAL A 55 2.31 1.61 -1.78
N ASP A 56 3.07 2.68 -1.53
CA ASP A 56 4.38 2.88 -2.13
C ASP A 56 5.31 1.73 -1.73
N ASP A 57 6.07 1.25 -2.71
CA ASP A 57 7.07 0.20 -2.58
C ASP A 57 8.34 0.61 -3.31
N SER A 58 8.60 1.92 -3.38
CA SER A 58 9.76 2.47 -4.05
C SER A 58 11.03 1.99 -3.36
N GLN A 59 12.00 1.55 -4.15
CA GLN A 59 13.28 1.06 -3.67
C GLN A 59 14.35 2.08 -4.00
N THR A 60 15.17 2.45 -3.02
CA THR A 60 16.33 3.30 -3.22
C THR A 60 17.59 2.54 -2.85
N THR A 61 18.55 2.50 -3.77
CA THR A 61 19.86 1.90 -3.56
C THR A 61 20.92 2.97 -3.79
N CYS A 62 21.85 3.12 -2.85
CA CYS A 62 22.93 4.08 -2.96
C CYS A 62 24.29 3.37 -3.03
N ASP A 63 25.15 3.84 -3.92
CA ASP A 63 26.57 3.52 -3.98
C ASP A 63 27.37 4.81 -3.76
N GLY A 64 27.98 4.94 -2.57
CA GLY A 64 28.55 6.19 -2.09
C GLY A 64 27.52 7.33 -2.08
N ASN A 65 27.79 8.37 -2.86
CA ASN A 65 26.90 9.55 -3.01
C ASN A 65 25.92 9.44 -4.19
N ILE A 66 25.94 8.34 -4.93
CA ILE A 66 25.07 8.14 -6.10
C ILE A 66 23.92 7.21 -5.67
N CYS A 67 22.71 7.74 -5.62
CA CYS A 67 21.51 6.96 -5.34
C CYS A 67 20.69 6.75 -6.61
N SER A 68 20.26 5.51 -6.82
CA SER A 68 19.26 5.15 -7.82
C SER A 68 17.97 4.77 -7.10
N SER A 69 16.83 5.28 -7.58
CA SER A 69 15.51 4.95 -7.05
C SER A 69 14.64 4.34 -8.13
N THR A 70 13.98 3.22 -7.81
CA THR A 70 12.95 2.60 -8.63
C THR A 70 11.60 2.86 -7.99
N SER A 71 10.70 3.54 -8.70
CA SER A 71 9.33 3.72 -8.22
C SER A 71 8.53 2.44 -8.36
N GLY A 72 7.82 2.07 -7.29
CA GLY A 72 7.03 0.84 -7.22
C GLY A 72 5.80 1.02 -6.35
N VAL A 73 4.78 0.21 -6.60
CA VAL A 73 3.62 0.10 -5.72
C VAL A 73 3.28 -1.35 -5.48
N ARG A 74 2.70 -1.64 -4.32
CA ARG A 74 2.17 -2.97 -4.01
C ARG A 74 0.84 -2.91 -3.31
N VAL A 75 0.11 -4.03 -3.39
CA VAL A 75 -1.10 -4.24 -2.59
C VAL A 75 -0.71 -4.74 -1.21
N ALA A 76 -1.19 -4.06 -0.19
CA ALA A 76 -0.97 -4.39 1.21
C ALA A 76 -2.32 -4.55 1.94
N GLY A 77 -2.37 -5.53 2.84
CA GLY A 77 -3.52 -5.77 3.70
C GLY A 77 -3.14 -5.71 5.17
N TRP A 78 -4.13 -5.45 6.03
CA TRP A 78 -4.01 -5.53 7.47
C TRP A 78 -5.29 -6.11 8.06
N PHE A 79 -5.15 -6.79 9.20
CA PHE A 79 -6.26 -7.34 9.96
C PHE A 79 -6.13 -6.98 11.44
N SER A 80 -7.22 -6.68 12.11
CA SER A 80 -7.28 -6.47 13.56
C SER A 80 -8.40 -7.32 14.12
N ASP A 81 -8.08 -8.16 15.11
CA ASP A 81 -9.05 -8.99 15.83
C ASP A 81 -9.47 -8.27 17.11
N ASN A 82 -10.74 -7.88 17.24
CA ASN A 82 -11.32 -7.29 18.43
C ASN A 82 -10.53 -6.11 19.02
N GLY A 83 -10.06 -5.19 18.17
CA GLY A 83 -9.29 -4.01 18.59
C GLY A 83 -7.81 -4.28 18.92
N SER A 84 -7.33 -5.51 18.69
CA SER A 84 -5.91 -5.83 18.81
C SER A 84 -5.06 -5.09 17.77
N ALA A 85 -3.74 -5.14 17.96
CA ALA A 85 -2.78 -4.58 17.02
C ALA A 85 -3.02 -5.10 15.60
N TRP A 86 -2.93 -4.20 14.62
CA TRP A 86 -3.06 -4.56 13.22
C TRP A 86 -1.92 -5.48 12.79
N VAL A 87 -2.28 -6.64 12.26
CA VAL A 87 -1.31 -7.59 11.72
C VAL A 87 -1.24 -7.49 10.20
N PRO A 88 -0.03 -7.60 9.61
CA PRO A 88 0.15 -7.47 8.18
C PRO A 88 -0.36 -8.69 7.41
N LEU A 89 -0.99 -8.43 6.26
CA LEU A 89 -1.45 -9.40 5.29
C LEU A 89 -0.83 -9.12 3.91
N LYS A 90 -0.68 -10.17 3.10
CA LYS A 90 -0.28 -10.09 1.70
C LYS A 90 -1.30 -10.78 0.80
N LYS A 91 -1.59 -10.17 -0.34
CA LYS A 91 -2.38 -10.80 -1.40
C LYS A 91 -1.60 -11.98 -1.99
N ARG A 92 -2.17 -13.18 -1.99
CA ARG A 92 -1.60 -14.36 -2.68
C ARG A 92 -2.12 -14.45 -4.10
N PHE A 93 -3.43 -14.39 -4.27
CA PHE A 93 -4.10 -14.40 -5.56
C PHE A 93 -5.41 -13.64 -5.45
N SER A 94 -5.93 -13.19 -6.60
CA SER A 94 -7.27 -12.65 -6.72
C SER A 94 -7.85 -13.08 -8.07
N ASN A 95 -9.06 -13.63 -8.07
CA ASN A 95 -9.78 -14.00 -9.28
C ASN A 95 -11.01 -13.08 -9.41
N ARG A 96 -11.09 -12.29 -10.49
CA ARG A 96 -12.24 -11.40 -10.70
C ARG A 96 -13.51 -12.15 -11.11
N GLN A 97 -13.41 -13.21 -11.91
CA GLN A 97 -14.58 -14.00 -12.28
C GLN A 97 -15.15 -14.76 -11.07
N GLY A 98 -14.29 -15.36 -10.26
CA GLY A 98 -14.69 -16.10 -9.05
C GLY A 98 -14.97 -15.22 -7.84
N GLN A 99 -14.58 -13.95 -7.89
CA GLN A 99 -14.58 -13.01 -6.76
C GLN A 99 -13.82 -13.54 -5.54
N ASP A 100 -12.79 -14.33 -5.81
CA ASP A 100 -11.95 -14.97 -4.80
C ASP A 100 -10.75 -14.11 -4.44
N LEU A 101 -10.36 -14.13 -3.16
CA LEU A 101 -9.14 -13.52 -2.63
C LEU A 101 -8.41 -14.53 -1.75
N GLY A 102 -7.22 -14.92 -2.20
CA GLY A 102 -6.27 -15.66 -1.38
C GLY A 102 -5.38 -14.69 -0.59
N ILE A 103 -5.27 -14.92 0.71
CA ILE A 103 -4.58 -14.04 1.66
C ILE A 103 -3.47 -14.82 2.37
N ARG A 104 -2.32 -14.18 2.56
CA ARG A 104 -1.22 -14.66 3.40
C ARG A 104 -1.14 -13.81 4.64
N TYR A 105 -1.30 -14.41 5.80
CA TYR A 105 -0.92 -13.79 7.07
C TYR A 105 0.61 -13.76 7.20
N LEU A 106 1.18 -12.61 7.53
CA LEU A 106 2.63 -12.39 7.57
C LEU A 106 3.21 -12.35 9.00
N GLY A 107 2.46 -12.80 10.02
CA GLY A 107 3.01 -12.90 11.36
C GLY A 107 3.85 -14.15 11.58
N ARG A 108 4.14 -14.45 12.86
CA ARG A 108 5.06 -15.53 13.27
C ARG A 108 4.68 -16.88 12.68
N GLU A 109 3.38 -17.19 12.75
CA GLU A 109 2.82 -18.41 12.21
C GLU A 109 2.16 -18.07 10.89
N GLN A 110 2.96 -17.93 9.83
CA GLN A 110 2.42 -17.49 8.56
C GLN A 110 1.38 -18.50 8.06
N ASP A 111 0.15 -18.03 7.85
CA ASP A 111 -1.01 -18.86 7.52
C ASP A 111 -1.72 -18.38 6.26
N ASN A 112 -2.51 -19.28 5.65
CA ASN A 112 -3.26 -18.99 4.43
C ASN A 112 -4.74 -18.80 4.76
N TRP A 113 -5.29 -17.66 4.35
CA TRP A 113 -6.69 -17.30 4.54
C TRP A 113 -7.37 -17.13 3.18
N TYR A 114 -8.68 -17.09 3.18
CA TYR A 114 -9.48 -17.00 1.96
C TYR A 114 -10.75 -16.21 2.20
N LEU A 115 -11.16 -15.45 1.18
CA LEU A 115 -12.45 -14.77 1.10
C LEU A 115 -13.02 -14.95 -0.30
N ARG A 116 -14.33 -15.15 -0.39
CA ARG A 116 -15.12 -15.09 -1.60
C ARG A 116 -16.18 -14.01 -1.45
N TYR A 117 -16.15 -13.05 -2.36
CA TYR A 117 -17.12 -11.97 -2.37
C TYR A 117 -18.38 -12.36 -3.13
N ASP A 118 -19.52 -11.99 -2.57
CA ASP A 118 -20.81 -12.02 -3.22
C ASP A 118 -21.24 -10.59 -3.55
N SER A 119 -21.15 -10.24 -4.83
CA SER A 119 -21.58 -8.95 -5.33
C SER A 119 -23.06 -8.60 -5.12
N ARG A 120 -23.94 -9.58 -4.87
CA ARG A 120 -25.37 -9.35 -4.59
C ARG A 120 -25.59 -8.88 -3.16
N THR A 121 -25.01 -9.59 -2.20
CA THR A 121 -25.15 -9.29 -0.75
C THR A 121 -24.12 -8.27 -0.25
N LYS A 122 -23.07 -7.99 -1.04
CA LYS A 122 -21.92 -7.16 -0.68
C LYS A 122 -21.13 -7.70 0.52
N VAL A 123 -21.21 -9.01 0.73
CA VAL A 123 -20.51 -9.75 1.79
C VAL A 123 -19.37 -10.56 1.18
N ALA A 124 -18.27 -10.68 1.89
CA ALA A 124 -17.22 -11.66 1.59
C ALA A 124 -17.15 -12.70 2.71
N ASP A 125 -17.30 -13.98 2.37
CA ASP A 125 -17.26 -15.09 3.30
C ASP A 125 -16.05 -15.99 3.03
N GLY A 126 -15.53 -16.62 4.07
CA GLY A 126 -14.40 -17.54 3.97
C GLY A 126 -13.85 -17.95 5.32
N TRP A 127 -12.53 -18.00 5.44
CA TRP A 127 -11.88 -18.41 6.69
C TRP A 127 -10.51 -17.77 6.86
N THR A 128 -10.14 -17.59 8.11
CA THR A 128 -8.73 -17.44 8.52
C THR A 128 -8.18 -18.79 8.98
N THR A 129 -6.86 -18.87 9.10
CA THR A 129 -6.16 -19.99 9.73
C THR A 129 -5.24 -19.42 10.80
N TRP A 130 -5.23 -20.05 11.97
CA TRP A 130 -4.35 -19.71 13.08
C TRP A 130 -3.94 -21.01 13.79
N ARG A 131 -2.63 -21.25 13.96
CA ARG A 131 -2.13 -22.49 14.60
C ARG A 131 -2.65 -23.76 13.94
N GLY A 132 -2.79 -23.73 12.62
CA GLY A 132 -3.35 -24.83 11.84
C GLY A 132 -4.87 -25.04 11.99
N LYS A 133 -5.58 -24.22 12.77
CA LYS A 133 -7.04 -24.26 12.91
C LYS A 133 -7.70 -23.21 12.02
N ARG A 134 -8.80 -23.59 11.36
CA ARG A 134 -9.59 -22.67 10.55
C ARG A 134 -10.68 -22.01 11.38
N TYR A 135 -10.86 -20.71 11.19
CA TYR A 135 -11.91 -19.93 11.84
C TYR A 135 -12.74 -19.25 10.75
N PRO A 136 -14.09 -19.36 10.79
CA PRO A 136 -14.96 -18.67 9.85
C PRO A 136 -14.68 -17.17 9.85
N LEU A 137 -14.67 -16.58 8.66
CA LEU A 137 -14.47 -15.15 8.46
C LEU A 137 -15.56 -14.62 7.54
N GLN A 138 -16.32 -13.64 8.01
CA GLN A 138 -17.23 -12.85 7.19
C GLN A 138 -16.79 -11.40 7.21
N CYS A 139 -16.81 -10.71 6.09
CA CYS A 139 -16.43 -9.31 5.98
C CYS A 139 -17.43 -8.53 5.10
N ARG A 140 -17.71 -7.28 5.47
CA ARG A 140 -18.54 -6.32 4.72
C ARG A 140 -17.74 -5.07 4.42
N ASN A 141 -17.74 -4.62 3.17
CA ASN A 141 -16.99 -3.43 2.77
C ASN A 141 -17.71 -2.18 3.28
N LYS A 142 -16.97 -1.20 3.83
CA LYS A 142 -17.50 0.10 4.28
C LYS A 142 -17.66 1.13 3.16
N ARG A 143 -17.52 0.71 1.90
CA ARG A 143 -17.62 1.59 0.73
C ARG A 143 -19.05 1.98 0.41
#